data_AF-A0A9P6DMN8-F1
#
_entry.id   AF-A0A9P6DMN8-F1
#
_cell.length_a   1.000
_cell.length_b   1.000
_cell.length_c   1.000
_cell.angle_alpha   90.00
_cell.angle_beta   90.00
_cell.angle_gamma   90.00
#
_symmetry.space_group_name_H-M   'P 1'
#
loop_
_entity.id
_entity.type
_entity.pdbx_description
1 polymer ?
#
loop_
_entity_poly.entity_id
_entity_poly.type
_entity_poly.pdbx_seq_one_letter_code
_entity_poly.pdbx_strand_id
1 'polypeptide(L)'
;SLTSRALWVETVNLWAEIEQVLGYSLVSSGKFTVKDQPVAVGDWIACAWKENWTPKALGIAVYSCGWLGWWGNSQPSWQQHDSNGKLLQCGSGSWDCLMISGINGLLLYIMALAWWGI
;
A
#
# COMPACT_ATOMS: atom_id res chain seq x y z
N SER A 1 -2.52 -16.98 -13.31
CA SER A 1 -1.73 -18.22 -13.56
C SER A 1 -1.46 -18.89 -12.22
N LEU A 2 -1.03 -20.16 -12.15
CA LEU A 2 -0.68 -20.81 -10.86
C LEU A 2 0.38 -20.00 -10.07
N THR A 3 1.25 -19.28 -10.79
CA THR A 3 2.28 -18.38 -10.25
C THR A 3 1.71 -17.18 -9.50
N SER A 4 0.62 -16.58 -9.98
CA SER A 4 0.02 -15.38 -9.34
C SER A 4 -0.64 -15.72 -8.01
N ARG A 5 -1.22 -16.91 -7.87
CA ARG A 5 -1.82 -17.36 -6.60
C ARG A 5 -0.76 -17.67 -5.55
N ALA A 6 0.33 -18.33 -5.95
CA ALA A 6 1.44 -18.63 -5.04
C ALA A 6 2.11 -17.34 -4.52
N LEU A 7 2.38 -16.39 -5.43
CA LEU A 7 2.97 -15.09 -5.07
C LEU A 7 2.05 -14.29 -4.12
N TRP A 8 0.74 -14.35 -4.34
CA TRP A 8 -0.23 -13.72 -3.45
C TRP A 8 -0.20 -14.32 -2.05
N VAL A 9 -0.23 -15.65 -1.94
CA VAL A 9 -0.17 -16.35 -0.65
C VAL A 9 1.14 -16.02 0.08
N GLU A 10 2.27 -16.00 -0.62
CA GLU A 10 3.56 -15.62 -0.06
C GLU A 10 3.56 -14.17 0.44
N THR A 11 3.03 -13.24 -0.35
CA THR A 11 2.92 -11.82 0.03
C THR A 11 2.06 -11.65 1.30
N VAL A 12 0.93 -12.36 1.37
CA VAL A 12 0.05 -12.33 2.55
C VAL A 12 0.73 -12.95 3.77
N ASN A 13 1.49 -14.04 3.61
CA ASN A 13 2.22 -14.66 4.70
C ASN A 13 3.33 -13.73 5.24
N LEU A 14 4.10 -13.11 4.35
CA LEU A 14 5.13 -12.13 4.74
C LEU A 14 4.52 -10.92 5.47
N TRP A 15 3.36 -10.44 5.02
CA TRP A 15 2.64 -9.40 5.75
C TRP A 15 2.17 -9.89 7.13
N ALA A 16 1.66 -11.12 7.24
CA ALA A 16 1.20 -11.67 8.51
C ALA A 16 2.34 -11.83 9.53
N GLU A 17 3.56 -12.16 9.07
CA GLU A 17 4.77 -12.18 9.91
C GLU A 17 5.12 -10.79 10.45
N ILE A 18 5.00 -9.75 9.61
CA ILE A 18 5.19 -8.35 10.04
C ILE A 18 4.19 -7.98 11.13
N GLU A 19 2.89 -8.25 10.94
CA GLU A 19 1.87 -7.96 11.96
C GLU A 19 2.09 -8.77 13.24
N GLN A 20 2.60 -10.00 13.14
CA GLN A 20 2.95 -10.81 14.29
C GLN A 20 4.04 -10.14 15.13
N VAL A 21 5.10 -9.62 14.49
CA VAL A 21 6.17 -8.85 15.16
C VAL A 21 5.60 -7.58 15.79
N LEU A 22 4.59 -6.96 15.16
CA LEU A 22 3.90 -5.78 15.66
C LEU A 22 2.77 -6.09 16.67
N GLY A 23 2.59 -7.36 17.04
CA GLY A 23 1.63 -7.79 18.06
C GLY A 23 0.16 -7.70 17.65
N TYR A 24 -0.15 -7.69 16.35
CA TYR A 24 -1.51 -7.56 15.80
C TYR A 24 -2.30 -6.39 16.39
N SER A 25 -1.62 -5.28 16.70
CA SER A 25 -2.27 -4.13 17.30
C SER A 25 -3.29 -3.52 16.35
N LEU A 26 -4.57 -3.58 16.73
CA LEU A 26 -5.65 -2.87 16.04
C LEU A 26 -5.50 -1.35 16.14
N VAL A 27 -4.78 -0.88 17.17
CA VAL A 27 -4.39 0.53 17.31
C VAL A 27 -3.18 0.75 16.42
N SER A 28 -3.32 1.66 15.46
CA SER A 28 -2.23 1.92 14.52
C SER A 28 -1.04 2.57 15.23
N SER A 29 0.16 2.03 14.98
CA SER A 29 1.42 2.57 15.50
C SER A 29 1.85 3.88 14.81
N GLY A 30 1.15 4.28 13.74
CA GLY A 30 1.47 5.46 12.95
C GLY A 30 0.42 5.76 11.89
N LYS A 31 0.77 6.60 10.92
CA LYS A 31 -0.06 6.82 9.73
C LYS A 31 0.86 6.99 8.54
N PHE A 32 0.52 6.34 7.44
CA PHE A 32 1.17 6.67 6.18
C PHE A 32 0.79 8.08 5.72
N THR A 33 1.61 8.63 4.83
CA THR A 33 1.31 9.90 4.20
C THR A 33 -0.01 9.84 3.44
N VAL A 34 -0.76 10.94 3.44
CA VAL A 34 -1.96 11.10 2.60
C VAL A 34 -1.59 11.78 1.27
N LYS A 35 -0.33 12.20 1.11
CA LYS A 35 0.15 12.88 -0.08
C LYS A 35 0.04 11.97 -1.31
N ASP A 36 -0.63 12.49 -2.34
CA ASP A 36 -0.93 11.80 -3.59
C ASP A 36 -1.79 10.53 -3.42
N GLN A 37 -2.37 10.30 -2.23
CA GLN A 37 -3.31 9.19 -2.02
C GLN A 37 -4.50 9.33 -2.97
N PRO A 38 -4.84 8.28 -3.75
CA PRO A 38 -6.02 8.31 -4.60
C PRO A 38 -7.28 8.57 -3.78
N VAL A 39 -8.12 9.50 -4.24
CA VAL A 39 -9.40 9.86 -3.57
C VAL A 39 -10.26 8.63 -3.32
N ALA A 40 -10.29 7.69 -4.26
CA ALA A 40 -11.03 6.43 -4.12
C ALA A 40 -10.58 5.61 -2.89
N VAL A 41 -9.28 5.60 -2.57
CA VAL A 41 -8.75 4.91 -1.39
C VAL A 41 -9.16 5.66 -0.12
N GLY A 42 -9.08 6.98 -0.13
CA GLY A 42 -9.51 7.82 1.00
C GLY A 42 -10.99 7.61 1.34
N ASP A 43 -11.86 7.64 0.34
CA ASP A 43 -13.29 7.40 0.50
C ASP A 43 -13.59 5.97 0.98
N TRP A 44 -12.82 4.99 0.49
CA TRP A 44 -12.95 3.60 0.93
C TRP A 44 -12.58 3.40 2.40
N ILE A 45 -11.49 4.03 2.85
CA ILE A 45 -11.11 4.05 4.27
C ILE A 45 -12.19 4.74 5.10
N ALA A 46 -12.73 5.87 4.64
CA ALA A 46 -13.80 6.60 5.33
C ALA A 46 -15.09 5.77 5.46
N CYS A 47 -15.32 4.84 4.54
CA CYS A 47 -16.43 3.88 4.59
C CYS A 47 -16.10 2.61 5.37
N ALA A 48 -14.98 2.55 6.10
CA ALA A 48 -14.50 1.37 6.84
C ALA A 48 -14.33 0.12 5.93
N TRP A 49 -13.83 0.35 4.71
CA TRP A 49 -13.53 -0.70 3.73
C TRP A 49 -14.71 -1.61 3.37
N LYS A 50 -15.92 -1.04 3.33
CA LYS A 50 -17.10 -1.77 2.86
C LYS A 50 -16.80 -2.49 1.54
N GLU A 51 -16.98 -3.81 1.54
CA GLU A 51 -16.71 -4.69 0.39
C GLU A 51 -17.54 -4.31 -0.83
N ASN A 52 -18.77 -3.83 -0.61
CA ASN A 52 -19.68 -3.38 -1.65
C ASN A 52 -19.48 -1.91 -2.07
N TRP A 53 -18.48 -1.23 -1.51
CA TRP A 53 -18.18 0.13 -1.90
C TRP A 53 -17.39 0.14 -3.19
N THR A 54 -17.85 0.94 -4.15
CA THR A 54 -17.15 1.15 -5.42
C THR A 54 -17.08 2.65 -5.73
N PRO A 55 -15.94 3.16 -6.21
CA PRO A 55 -15.84 4.55 -6.62
C PRO A 55 -16.74 4.80 -7.83
N LYS A 56 -17.53 5.88 -7.78
CA LYS A 56 -18.49 6.23 -8.85
C LYS A 56 -17.83 6.48 -10.21
N ALA A 57 -16.59 6.95 -10.20
CA ALA A 57 -15.77 7.12 -11.40
C ALA A 57 -14.32 6.80 -11.05
N LEU A 58 -13.76 5.77 -11.70
CA LEU A 58 -12.37 5.36 -11.53
C LEU A 58 -11.67 5.38 -12.89
N GLY A 59 -10.97 6.47 -13.17
CA GLY A 59 -10.07 6.50 -14.32
C GLY A 59 -8.81 5.70 -13.99
N ILE A 60 -8.65 4.51 -14.58
CA ILE A 60 -7.53 3.59 -14.27
C ILE A 60 -6.18 4.30 -14.35
N ALA A 61 -5.92 5.07 -15.41
CA ALA A 61 -4.66 5.79 -15.56
C ALA A 61 -4.41 6.81 -14.43
N VAL A 62 -5.45 7.56 -14.05
CA VAL A 62 -5.38 8.55 -12.96
C VAL A 62 -5.16 7.84 -11.62
N TYR A 63 -5.87 6.73 -11.40
CA TYR A 63 -5.72 5.92 -10.20
C TYR A 63 -4.32 5.33 -10.10
N SER A 64 -3.81 4.69 -11.16
CA SER A 64 -2.47 4.10 -11.18
C SER A 64 -1.39 5.15 -10.95
N CYS A 65 -1.48 6.34 -11.58
CA CYS A 65 -0.55 7.44 -11.33
C CYS A 65 -0.60 7.92 -9.87
N GLY A 66 -1.80 8.11 -9.31
CA GLY A 66 -1.97 8.50 -7.91
C GLY A 66 -1.42 7.44 -6.96
N TRP A 67 -1.74 6.16 -7.19
CA TRP A 67 -1.26 5.07 -6.35
C TRP A 67 0.27 4.96 -6.37
N LEU A 68 0.90 5.09 -7.55
CA LEU A 68 2.37 5.10 -7.67
C LEU A 68 2.99 6.28 -6.94
N GLY A 69 2.40 7.48 -7.06
CA GLY A 69 2.85 8.67 -6.32
C GLY A 69 2.72 8.50 -4.81
N TRP A 70 1.58 7.96 -4.36
CA TRP A 70 1.32 7.67 -2.96
C TRP A 70 2.31 6.66 -2.36
N TRP A 71 2.53 5.55 -3.07
CA TRP A 71 3.52 4.54 -2.70
C TRP A 71 4.94 5.11 -2.69
N GLY A 72 5.29 5.93 -3.69
CA GLY A 72 6.57 6.61 -3.78
C GLY A 72 6.83 7.58 -2.61
N ASN A 73 5.85 8.38 -2.22
CA ASN A 73 5.96 9.28 -1.08
C ASN A 73 6.05 8.55 0.28
N SER A 74 5.70 7.27 0.31
CA SER A 74 5.74 6.44 1.52
C SER A 74 7.02 5.62 1.63
N GLN A 75 7.87 5.65 0.59
CA GLN A 75 9.14 4.94 0.62
C GLN A 75 10.11 5.52 1.65
N PRO A 76 11.02 4.71 2.19
CA PRO A 76 12.14 5.20 2.98
C PRO A 76 12.95 6.27 2.24
N SER A 77 13.57 7.19 2.97
CA SER A 77 14.36 8.27 2.37
C SER A 77 15.59 7.82 1.58
N TRP A 78 16.08 6.59 1.81
CA TRP A 78 17.20 6.02 1.09
C TRP A 78 16.80 5.40 -0.26
N GLN A 79 15.50 5.18 -0.49
CA GLN A 79 14.97 4.64 -1.74
C GLN A 79 15.11 5.70 -2.84
N GLN A 80 15.71 5.32 -3.97
CA GLN A 80 15.97 6.25 -5.06
C GLN A 80 14.89 6.15 -6.13
N HIS A 81 14.56 7.28 -6.74
CA HIS A 81 13.63 7.34 -7.86
C HIS A 81 14.39 7.65 -9.14
N ASP A 82 13.95 7.09 -10.27
CA ASP A 82 14.43 7.50 -11.58
C ASP A 82 13.85 8.86 -12.01
N SER A 83 14.30 9.35 -13.16
CA SER A 83 13.81 10.62 -13.73
C SER A 83 12.29 10.66 -14.01
N ASN A 84 11.64 9.50 -14.06
CA ASN A 84 10.19 9.35 -14.25
C ASN A 84 9.44 9.12 -12.92
N GLY A 85 10.12 9.21 -11.78
CA GLY A 85 9.55 8.97 -10.46
C GLY A 85 9.34 7.48 -10.11
N LYS A 86 9.91 6.56 -10.90
CA LYS A 86 9.83 5.13 -10.62
C LYS A 86 10.87 4.72 -9.58
N LEU A 87 10.45 3.89 -8.63
CA LEU A 87 11.32 3.32 -7.61
C LEU A 87 12.42 2.47 -8.25
N LEU A 88 13.67 2.78 -7.91
CA LEU A 88 14.85 2.02 -8.30
C LEU A 88 15.11 0.92 -7.27
N GLN A 89 15.46 -0.27 -7.74
CA GLN A 89 15.91 -1.37 -6.88
C GLN A 89 17.38 -1.19 -6.46
N CYS A 90 17.74 -0.01 -5.96
CA CYS A 90 19.08 0.31 -5.49
C CYS A 90 19.04 1.10 -4.17
N GLY A 91 20.14 1.02 -3.42
CA GLY A 91 20.26 1.63 -2.11
C GLY A 91 20.13 0.62 -0.97
N SER A 92 20.42 1.08 0.24
CA SER A 92 20.34 0.29 1.46
C SER A 92 19.98 1.19 2.63
N GLY A 93 19.08 0.72 3.48
CA GLY A 93 18.71 1.38 4.73
C GLY A 93 17.55 0.66 5.41
N SER A 94 17.03 1.25 6.48
CA SER A 94 15.93 0.65 7.24
C SER A 94 14.57 0.79 6.54
N TRP A 95 13.76 -0.26 6.61
CA TRP A 95 12.37 -0.28 6.17
C TRP A 95 11.38 0.06 7.30
N ASP A 96 11.85 0.44 8.49
CA ASP A 96 11.01 0.65 9.68
C ASP A 96 9.86 1.66 9.44
N CYS A 97 10.01 2.61 8.52
CA CYS A 97 8.93 3.55 8.17
C CYS A 97 7.70 2.87 7.54
N LEU A 98 7.83 1.65 7.01
CA LEU A 98 6.73 0.84 6.50
C LEU A 98 6.16 -0.13 7.55
N MET A 99 6.80 -0.26 8.72
CA MET A 99 6.37 -1.12 9.83
C MET A 99 5.25 -0.47 10.65
N ILE A 100 4.20 -0.01 9.96
CA ILE A 100 3.00 0.58 10.57
C ILE A 100 1.97 -0.51 10.77
N SER A 101 1.60 -0.74 12.04
CA SER A 101 0.62 -1.75 12.42
C SER A 101 -0.81 -1.26 12.21
N GLY A 102 -1.73 -2.23 12.19
CA GLY A 102 -3.16 -1.99 12.27
C GLY A 102 -3.82 -1.77 10.91
N ILE A 103 -5.08 -1.34 10.96
CA ILE A 103 -6.00 -1.40 9.82
C ILE A 103 -5.44 -0.63 8.61
N ASN A 104 -4.97 0.60 8.78
CA ASN A 104 -4.40 1.39 7.68
C ASN A 104 -2.87 1.21 7.52
N GLY A 105 -2.34 0.05 7.92
CA GLY A 105 -0.95 -0.36 7.78
C GLY A 105 -0.58 -0.76 6.35
N LEU A 106 0.52 -1.50 6.19
CA LEU A 106 1.06 -1.89 4.87
C LEU A 106 0.03 -2.63 3.99
N LEU A 107 -0.87 -3.40 4.62
CA LEU A 107 -1.95 -4.12 3.96
C LEU A 107 -2.83 -3.19 3.10
N LEU A 108 -3.04 -1.94 3.52
CA LEU A 108 -3.87 -0.99 2.80
C LEU A 108 -3.32 -0.71 1.39
N TYR A 109 -2.01 -0.61 1.21
CA TYR A 109 -1.39 -0.45 -0.12
C TYR A 109 -1.59 -1.68 -0.99
N ILE A 110 -1.40 -2.86 -0.40
CA ILE A 110 -1.56 -4.15 -1.09
C ILE A 110 -3.02 -4.30 -1.55
N MET A 111 -3.99 -4.03 -0.68
CA MET A 111 -5.41 -4.08 -1.02
C MET A 111 -5.79 -3.04 -2.07
N ALA A 112 -5.33 -1.79 -1.94
CA ALA A 112 -5.58 -0.74 -2.91
C ALA A 112 -5.04 -1.10 -4.31
N LEU A 113 -3.88 -1.77 -4.38
CA LEU A 113 -3.32 -2.25 -5.64
C LEU A 113 -4.09 -3.47 -6.18
N ALA A 114 -4.42 -4.44 -5.33
CA ALA A 114 -5.10 -5.66 -5.75
C ALA A 114 -6.55 -5.42 -6.20
N TRP A 115 -7.22 -4.41 -5.64
CA TRP A 115 -8.63 -4.15 -5.90
C TRP A 115 -8.87 -3.23 -7.11
N TRP A 116 -7.94 -2.31 -7.39
CA TRP A 116 -8.11 -1.29 -8.44
C TRP A 116 -6.87 -1.07 -9.33
N GLY A 117 -5.74 -1.71 -9.00
CA GLY A 117 -4.44 -1.41 -9.59
C GLY A 117 -4.01 -2.31 -10.74
N ILE A 118 -4.60 -3.49 -10.93
CA ILE A 118 -4.43 -4.42 -12.07
C ILE A 118 -5.61 -5.42 -12.05
#